data_AF-A0A3G6RKT4-F1
#
_entry.id   AF-A0A3G6RKT4-F1
#
_cell.length_a   1.000
_cell.length_b   1.000
_cell.length_c   1.000
_cell.angle_alpha   90.00
_cell.angle_beta   90.00
_cell.angle_gamma   90.00
#
_symmetry.space_group_name_H-M   'P 1'
#
loop_
_entity.id
_entity.type
_entity.pdbx_description
1 polymer ?
#
loop_
_entity_poly.entity_id
_entity_poly.type
_entity_poly.pdbx_seq_one_letter_code
_entity_poly.pdbx_strand_id
1 'polypeptide(L)'
;MKFYHQHSARVRDLCLPQIRKELEEAGEKILTYKIMLLTILLMAFLNPAKAESQTRASKYCMDNVKLYRSYSEYSEGKFIDSICLSGKKHKFSVYYNKLTLKHGQQKQKYPHGSLWGYERGKDVFRYFNKGTTFGTYGYHKIIVSSGLIIYSKYERGGYRYASRTYYFYSKDINAPLERLSVKNLEKDFSNPWFIKEVKALKSLTESDNDGNLLISAIYNKYYQ
;
A
#
# COMPACT_ATOMS: atom_id res chain seq x y z
N MET A 1 28.78 48.39 -78.84
CA MET A 1 27.30 48.40 -78.98
C MET A 1 26.70 48.86 -77.65
N LYS A 2 25.55 49.55 -77.68
CA LYS A 2 24.99 50.51 -76.70
C LYS A 2 24.47 49.93 -75.34
N PHE A 3 24.71 50.70 -74.26
CA PHE A 3 23.93 51.13 -73.07
C PHE A 3 22.76 50.32 -72.38
N TYR A 4 22.85 50.22 -71.03
CA TYR A 4 21.88 50.29 -69.87
C TYR A 4 20.67 49.28 -69.77
N HIS A 5 20.20 48.75 -68.60
CA HIS A 5 19.78 49.34 -67.31
C HIS A 5 19.65 48.32 -66.12
N GLN A 6 19.82 48.80 -64.87
CA GLN A 6 19.12 48.53 -63.56
C GLN A 6 18.43 47.16 -63.26
N HIS A 7 18.61 46.55 -62.07
CA HIS A 7 17.86 46.94 -60.84
C HIS A 7 18.53 46.54 -59.50
N SER A 8 18.30 47.40 -58.52
CA SER A 8 18.65 47.33 -57.09
C SER A 8 17.65 46.48 -56.30
N ALA A 9 18.10 45.79 -55.25
CA ALA A 9 17.38 45.75 -53.97
C ALA A 9 18.32 45.40 -52.79
N ARG A 10 18.58 46.41 -51.94
CA ARG A 10 18.97 46.25 -50.54
C ARG A 10 17.87 45.50 -49.78
N VAL A 11 18.24 44.52 -48.97
CA VAL A 11 17.54 44.27 -47.70
C VAL A 11 18.61 44.08 -46.62
N ARG A 12 18.99 45.19 -46.00
CA ARG A 12 19.51 45.22 -44.63
C ARG A 12 18.30 45.16 -43.70
N ASP A 13 18.49 44.48 -42.56
CA ASP A 13 17.83 44.76 -41.29
C ASP A 13 16.32 44.51 -41.16
N LEU A 14 15.87 43.25 -41.16
CA LEU A 14 14.51 42.90 -40.69
C LEU A 14 14.42 41.55 -39.96
N CYS A 15 15.30 41.25 -38.99
CA CYS A 15 15.06 40.15 -38.01
C CYS A 15 15.67 40.36 -36.61
N LEU A 16 16.38 41.45 -36.35
CA LEU A 16 17.10 41.65 -35.08
C LEU A 16 16.23 42.06 -33.87
N PRO A 17 15.17 42.89 -33.99
CA PRO A 17 14.42 43.34 -32.82
C PRO A 17 13.56 42.24 -32.17
N GLN A 18 12.95 41.37 -32.97
CA GLN A 18 12.03 40.32 -32.50
C GLN A 18 12.78 39.23 -31.70
N ILE A 19 13.93 38.78 -32.22
CA ILE A 19 14.78 37.77 -31.59
C ILE A 19 15.36 38.29 -30.27
N ARG A 20 15.69 39.59 -30.19
CA ARG A 20 16.22 40.21 -28.96
C ARG A 20 15.18 40.25 -27.85
N LYS A 21 13.93 40.56 -28.20
CA LYS A 21 12.80 40.61 -27.26
C LYS A 21 12.43 39.22 -26.74
N GLU A 22 12.47 38.20 -27.60
CA GLU A 22 12.25 36.80 -27.21
C GLU A 22 13.37 36.24 -26.33
N LEU A 23 14.63 36.64 -26.57
CA LEU A 23 15.78 36.29 -25.72
C LEU A 23 15.74 36.97 -24.34
N GLU A 24 15.30 38.22 -24.27
CA GLU A 24 15.10 38.95 -23.01
C GLU A 24 13.95 38.35 -22.19
N GLU A 25 12.80 38.06 -22.82
CA GLU A 25 11.66 37.40 -22.16
C GLU A 25 11.98 35.96 -21.72
N ALA A 26 12.76 35.21 -22.51
CA ALA A 26 13.24 33.88 -22.12
C ALA A 26 14.24 33.97 -20.95
N GLY A 27 15.13 34.96 -20.96
CA GLY A 27 16.06 35.24 -19.87
C GLY A 27 15.36 35.60 -18.56
N GLU A 28 14.32 36.45 -18.62
CA GLU A 28 13.51 36.83 -17.46
C GLU A 28 12.72 35.64 -16.90
N LYS A 29 12.16 34.77 -17.76
CA LYS A 29 11.46 33.53 -17.35
C LYS A 29 12.41 32.52 -16.69
N ILE A 30 13.62 32.38 -17.21
CA ILE A 30 14.66 31.51 -16.62
C ILE A 30 15.12 32.07 -15.27
N LEU A 31 15.26 33.39 -15.16
CA LEU A 31 15.65 34.06 -13.91
C LEU A 31 14.56 33.93 -12.84
N THR A 32 13.29 34.15 -13.20
CA THR A 32 12.16 33.95 -12.28
C THR A 32 12.01 32.50 -11.85
N TYR A 33 12.19 31.53 -12.75
CA TYR A 33 12.17 30.12 -12.40
C TYR A 33 13.31 29.75 -11.43
N LYS A 34 14.52 30.26 -11.65
CA LYS A 34 15.65 30.06 -10.74
C LYS A 34 15.42 30.70 -9.38
N ILE A 35 14.87 31.91 -9.32
CA ILE A 35 14.53 32.60 -8.06
C ILE A 35 13.42 31.85 -7.31
N MET A 36 12.43 31.33 -8.03
CA MET A 36 11.36 30.51 -7.45
C MET A 36 11.91 29.18 -6.89
N LEU A 37 12.82 28.52 -7.60
CA LEU A 37 13.48 27.31 -7.09
C LEU A 37 14.35 27.59 -5.87
N LEU A 38 15.10 28.71 -5.90
CA LEU A 38 15.94 29.13 -4.77
C LEU A 38 15.10 29.48 -3.54
N THR A 39 13.94 30.12 -3.73
CA THR A 39 13.02 30.45 -2.63
C THR A 39 12.33 29.21 -2.05
N ILE A 40 11.96 28.23 -2.89
CA ILE A 40 11.47 26.92 -2.40
C ILE A 40 12.56 26.19 -1.60
N LEU A 41 13.80 26.19 -2.08
CA LEU A 41 14.94 25.62 -1.37
C LEU A 41 15.24 26.37 -0.06
N LEU A 42 15.19 27.71 -0.06
CA LEU A 42 15.37 28.52 1.16
C LEU A 42 14.27 28.25 2.19
N MET A 43 13.02 28.09 1.76
CA MET A 43 11.89 27.75 2.63
C MET A 43 12.02 26.34 3.22
N ALA A 44 12.65 25.41 2.51
CA ALA A 44 12.99 24.08 3.04
C ALA A 44 14.15 24.13 4.05
N PHE A 45 15.14 25.02 3.86
CA PHE A 45 16.29 25.20 4.76
C PHE A 45 15.97 26.02 6.02
N LEU A 46 15.01 26.95 5.97
CA LEU A 46 14.64 27.83 7.09
C LEU A 46 13.63 27.19 8.06
N ASN A 47 13.19 25.96 7.82
CA ASN A 47 12.25 25.26 8.71
C ASN A 47 12.77 23.89 9.23
N PRO A 48 14.03 23.81 9.74
CA PRO A 48 14.59 22.56 10.26
C PRO A 48 13.79 22.03 11.46
N ALA A 49 13.11 22.91 12.21
CA ALA A 49 12.25 22.53 13.34
C ALA A 49 11.05 21.65 12.93
N LYS A 50 10.52 21.82 11.70
CA LYS A 50 9.42 20.99 11.19
C LYS A 50 9.91 19.59 10.83
N ALA A 51 11.10 19.49 10.22
CA ALA A 51 11.75 18.21 9.92
C ALA A 51 12.24 17.49 11.20
N GLU A 52 12.75 18.21 12.19
CA GLU A 52 13.15 17.66 13.50
C GLU A 52 11.98 17.21 14.37
N SER A 53 10.85 17.92 14.34
CA SER A 53 9.65 17.49 15.09
C SER A 53 9.03 16.21 14.51
N GLN A 54 9.04 16.06 13.18
CA GLN A 54 8.60 14.84 12.50
C GLN A 54 9.55 13.65 12.75
N THR A 55 10.87 13.90 12.83
CA THR A 55 11.88 12.86 13.12
C THR A 55 11.98 12.49 14.60
N ARG A 56 11.63 13.37 15.55
CA ARG A 56 11.52 13.00 16.97
C ARG A 56 10.25 12.21 17.28
N ALA A 57 9.12 12.54 16.64
CA ALA A 57 7.87 11.79 16.80
C ALA A 57 7.96 10.36 16.21
N SER A 58 8.72 10.17 15.11
CA SER A 58 8.95 8.85 14.53
C SER A 58 9.80 7.93 15.43
N LYS A 59 10.66 8.50 16.29
CA LYS A 59 11.58 7.75 17.17
C LYS A 59 10.90 7.05 18.37
N TYR A 60 9.64 7.37 18.68
CA TYR A 60 8.92 6.80 19.83
C TYR A 60 7.62 6.10 19.46
N CYS A 61 7.43 5.75 18.19
CA CYS A 61 6.25 4.99 17.79
C CYS A 61 6.41 3.50 18.06
N MET A 62 5.83 3.02 19.16
CA MET A 62 5.90 1.59 19.52
C MET A 62 5.13 0.69 18.54
N ASP A 63 4.02 1.19 18.00
CA ASP A 63 3.13 0.44 17.13
C ASP A 63 2.33 1.41 16.27
N ASN A 64 2.56 1.38 14.95
CA ASN A 64 1.90 2.26 13.99
C ASN A 64 0.80 1.50 13.28
N VAL A 65 -0.38 2.10 13.21
CA VAL A 65 -1.50 1.59 12.43
C VAL A 65 -1.75 2.50 11.24
N LYS A 66 -1.86 1.94 10.04
CA LYS A 66 -2.24 2.64 8.80
C LYS A 66 -3.50 2.00 8.21
N LEU A 67 -4.42 2.83 7.73
CA LEU A 67 -5.69 2.38 7.16
C LEU A 67 -5.73 2.59 5.65
N TYR A 68 -6.24 1.59 4.93
CA TYR A 68 -6.29 1.60 3.47
C TYR A 68 -7.73 1.34 2.98
N ARG A 69 -8.23 2.22 2.12
CA ARG A 69 -9.55 2.11 1.49
C ARG A 69 -9.54 1.07 0.37
N SER A 70 -8.43 0.93 -0.34
CA SER A 70 -8.28 -0.01 -1.46
C SER A 70 -6.94 -0.75 -1.42
N TYR A 71 -6.81 -1.81 -2.22
CA TYR A 71 -5.52 -2.47 -2.43
C TYR A 71 -4.51 -1.56 -3.13
N SER A 72 -4.96 -0.74 -4.10
CA SER A 72 -4.10 0.23 -4.81
C SER A 72 -3.41 1.18 -3.83
N GLU A 73 -4.20 1.72 -2.89
CA GLU A 73 -3.70 2.56 -1.81
C GLU A 73 -2.62 1.86 -0.99
N TYR A 74 -2.87 0.62 -0.57
CA TYR A 74 -1.87 -0.20 0.13
C TYR A 74 -0.59 -0.42 -0.72
N SER A 75 -0.72 -0.82 -1.98
CA SER A 75 0.42 -1.08 -2.86
C SER A 75 1.25 0.16 -3.17
N GLU A 76 0.64 1.35 -3.14
CA GLU A 76 1.31 2.63 -3.37
C GLU A 76 1.80 3.29 -2.06
N GLY A 77 1.57 2.65 -0.91
CA GLY A 77 1.90 3.21 0.40
C GLY A 77 1.06 4.44 0.80
N LYS A 78 -0.09 4.65 0.15
CA LYS A 78 -1.03 5.74 0.44
C LYS A 78 -2.06 5.27 1.44
N PHE A 79 -2.12 5.89 2.62
CA PHE A 79 -3.11 5.56 3.64
C PHE A 79 -4.07 6.74 3.86
N ILE A 80 -5.32 6.43 4.19
CA ILE A 80 -6.36 7.46 4.43
C ILE A 80 -6.32 8.02 5.86
N ASP A 81 -5.72 7.27 6.78
CA ASP A 81 -5.54 7.67 8.18
C ASP A 81 -4.46 6.80 8.82
N SER A 82 -3.83 7.30 9.87
CA SER A 82 -2.83 6.56 10.63
C SER A 82 -2.80 6.99 12.09
N ILE A 83 -2.44 6.06 12.97
CA ILE A 83 -2.25 6.35 14.38
C ILE A 83 -0.99 5.68 14.91
N CYS A 84 -0.21 6.48 15.65
CA CYS A 84 0.86 5.95 16.46
C CYS A 84 0.36 5.61 17.86
N LEU A 85 0.43 4.33 18.25
CA LEU A 85 -0.03 3.82 19.54
C LEU A 85 1.05 4.01 20.63
N SER A 86 1.39 5.27 20.90
CA SER A 86 2.26 5.66 22.02
C SER A 86 1.41 6.12 23.22
N GLY A 87 1.39 5.32 24.30
CA GLY A 87 0.71 5.67 25.56
C GLY A 87 -0.82 5.50 25.57
N LYS A 88 -1.48 5.86 26.69
CA LYS A 88 -2.90 5.54 26.96
C LYS A 88 -3.92 6.36 26.15
N LYS A 89 -3.50 7.47 25.55
CA LYS A 89 -4.38 8.45 24.85
C LYS A 89 -4.70 8.04 23.41
N HIS A 90 -3.86 7.21 22.79
CA HIS A 90 -4.06 6.69 21.44
C HIS A 90 -4.57 5.26 21.50
N LYS A 91 -5.69 4.98 20.83
CA LYS A 91 -6.26 3.62 20.83
C LYS A 91 -6.66 3.21 19.43
N PHE A 92 -6.35 1.96 19.12
CA PHE A 92 -6.83 1.22 17.96
C PHE A 92 -7.71 0.07 18.46
N SER A 93 -8.88 -0.12 17.84
CA SER A 93 -9.72 -1.27 18.14
C SER A 93 -10.49 -1.74 16.92
N VAL A 94 -10.56 -3.07 16.75
CA VAL A 94 -11.43 -3.75 15.79
C VAL A 94 -12.46 -4.54 16.59
N TYR A 95 -13.75 -4.24 16.45
CA TYR A 95 -14.84 -4.91 17.17
C TYR A 95 -16.01 -5.21 16.24
N TYR A 96 -16.39 -6.49 16.13
CA TYR A 96 -17.44 -6.99 15.23
C TYR A 96 -17.46 -6.27 13.85
N ASN A 97 -16.27 -6.00 13.29
CA ASN A 97 -16.00 -5.36 11.99
C ASN A 97 -16.02 -3.83 11.93
N LYS A 98 -16.23 -3.16 13.04
CA LYS A 98 -16.01 -1.73 13.13
C LYS A 98 -14.57 -1.46 13.54
N LEU A 99 -13.88 -0.64 12.75
CA LEU A 99 -12.56 -0.14 13.11
C LEU A 99 -12.72 1.24 13.75
N THR A 100 -11.98 1.49 14.82
CA THR A 100 -12.01 2.77 15.52
C THR A 100 -10.59 3.22 15.82
N LEU A 101 -10.30 4.47 15.46
CA LEU A 101 -9.12 5.21 15.89
C LEU A 101 -9.54 6.24 16.93
N LYS A 102 -8.76 6.38 18.00
CA LYS A 102 -8.98 7.41 19.02
C LYS A 102 -7.69 8.21 19.22
N HIS A 103 -7.75 9.50 18.95
CA HIS A 103 -6.68 10.48 19.18
C HIS A 103 -7.07 11.37 20.36
N GLY A 104 -6.70 10.98 21.58
CA GLY A 104 -7.07 11.74 22.78
C GLY A 104 -8.58 11.76 22.99
N GLN A 105 -9.24 12.90 22.76
CA GLN A 105 -10.70 13.03 22.83
C GLN A 105 -11.39 12.75 21.49
N GLN A 106 -10.69 12.91 20.37
CA GLN A 106 -11.24 12.67 19.04
C GLN A 106 -11.34 11.17 18.77
N LYS A 107 -12.45 10.75 18.15
CA LYS A 107 -12.73 9.36 17.84
C LYS A 107 -13.27 9.22 16.43
N GLN A 108 -12.49 8.58 15.57
CA GLN A 108 -12.87 8.24 14.21
C GLN A 108 -13.38 6.80 14.14
N LYS A 109 -14.45 6.59 13.40
CA LYS A 109 -15.15 5.30 13.30
C LYS A 109 -15.27 4.94 11.82
N TYR A 110 -14.75 3.78 11.46
CA TYR A 110 -14.85 3.23 10.11
C TYR A 110 -15.90 2.13 10.09
N PRO A 111 -16.96 2.29 9.29
CA PRO A 111 -17.98 1.27 9.13
C PRO A 111 -17.41 -0.06 8.63
N HIS A 112 -18.18 -1.12 8.86
CA HIS A 112 -17.95 -2.43 8.31
C HIS A 112 -17.76 -2.37 6.78
N GLY A 113 -16.67 -2.97 6.28
CA GLY A 113 -16.38 -3.03 4.84
C GLY A 113 -16.03 -1.71 4.17
N SER A 114 -15.87 -0.62 4.93
CA SER A 114 -15.44 0.68 4.38
C SER A 114 -13.94 0.74 4.05
N LEU A 115 -13.16 -0.24 4.51
CA LEU A 115 -11.72 -0.34 4.30
C LEU A 115 -11.41 -1.68 3.63
N TRP A 116 -10.44 -1.67 2.72
CA TRP A 116 -9.84 -2.90 2.21
C TRP A 116 -9.03 -3.60 3.30
N GLY A 117 -8.31 -2.85 4.12
CA GLY A 117 -7.44 -3.41 5.13
C GLY A 117 -6.75 -2.38 6.01
N TYR A 118 -5.94 -2.87 6.93
CA TYR A 118 -5.05 -2.05 7.74
C TYR A 118 -3.71 -2.74 7.93
N GLU A 119 -2.67 -1.94 8.14
CA GLU A 119 -1.35 -2.40 8.59
C GLU A 119 -1.19 -2.02 10.05
N ARG A 120 -0.59 -2.91 10.84
CA ARG A 120 -0.21 -2.67 12.24
C ARG A 120 1.21 -3.20 12.46
N GLY A 121 2.16 -2.28 12.61
CA GLY A 121 3.57 -2.63 12.57
C GLY A 121 3.94 -3.28 11.23
N LYS A 122 4.41 -4.53 11.25
CA LYS A 122 4.73 -5.30 10.04
C LYS A 122 3.56 -6.16 9.54
N ASP A 123 2.49 -6.26 10.32
CA ASP A 123 1.38 -7.15 10.03
C ASP A 123 0.33 -6.43 9.18
N VAL A 124 -0.12 -7.09 8.10
CA VAL A 124 -1.16 -6.57 7.21
C VAL A 124 -2.43 -7.39 7.40
N PHE A 125 -3.56 -6.71 7.46
CA PHE A 125 -4.86 -7.32 7.69
C PHE A 125 -5.84 -6.92 6.58
N ARG A 126 -6.37 -7.90 5.86
CA ARG A 126 -7.37 -7.69 4.80
C ARG A 126 -8.78 -7.96 5.32
N TYR A 127 -9.70 -7.10 4.94
CA TYR A 127 -11.12 -7.23 5.26
C TYR A 127 -11.82 -8.23 4.33
N PHE A 128 -12.69 -9.07 4.92
CA PHE A 128 -13.59 -9.97 4.21
C PHE A 128 -15.02 -9.85 4.74
N ASN A 129 -15.99 -9.80 3.82
CA ASN A 129 -17.41 -9.60 4.15
C ASN A 129 -18.09 -10.90 4.62
N LYS A 130 -19.10 -10.78 5.48
CA LYS A 130 -19.98 -11.89 5.89
C LYS A 130 -20.85 -12.31 4.69
N GLY A 131 -20.36 -13.30 3.94
CA GLY A 131 -21.06 -13.82 2.76
C GLY A 131 -20.18 -14.71 1.87
N THR A 132 -18.85 -14.63 2.01
CA THR A 132 -17.89 -15.37 1.18
C THR A 132 -17.40 -16.66 1.86
N THR A 133 -18.33 -17.49 2.35
CA THR A 133 -18.05 -18.87 2.86
C THR A 133 -17.47 -18.96 4.29
N PHE A 134 -17.88 -20.00 5.04
CA PHE A 134 -17.46 -20.39 6.40
C PHE A 134 -17.85 -19.49 7.60
N GLY A 135 -18.68 -18.46 7.41
CA GLY A 135 -19.23 -17.67 8.53
C GLY A 135 -18.20 -16.79 9.26
N THR A 136 -16.94 -16.80 8.82
CA THR A 136 -15.86 -15.98 9.35
C THR A 136 -15.74 -14.71 8.53
N TYR A 137 -15.90 -13.56 9.17
CA TYR A 137 -15.89 -12.25 8.54
C TYR A 137 -14.93 -11.30 9.27
N GLY A 138 -14.65 -10.14 8.68
CA GLY A 138 -13.79 -9.12 9.27
C GLY A 138 -12.35 -9.21 8.79
N TYR A 139 -11.43 -8.73 9.61
CA TYR A 139 -10.03 -8.56 9.23
C TYR A 139 -9.21 -9.81 9.54
N HIS A 140 -8.51 -10.31 8.53
CA HIS A 140 -7.66 -11.50 8.60
C HIS A 140 -6.21 -11.10 8.32
N LYS A 141 -5.28 -11.56 9.14
CA LYS A 141 -3.85 -11.28 8.98
C LYS A 141 -3.31 -12.03 7.76
N ILE A 142 -2.65 -11.33 6.85
CA ILE A 142 -1.88 -11.93 5.76
C ILE A 142 -0.61 -12.51 6.36
N ILE A 143 -0.36 -13.80 6.15
CA ILE A 143 0.86 -14.49 6.61
C ILE A 143 1.75 -14.95 5.46
N VAL A 144 1.17 -15.14 4.26
CA VAL A 144 1.90 -15.34 3.01
C VAL A 144 1.24 -14.47 1.97
N SER A 145 2.00 -13.61 1.30
CA SER A 145 1.51 -12.65 0.29
C SER A 145 1.90 -12.99 -1.15
N SER A 146 2.82 -13.94 -1.35
CA SER A 146 3.30 -14.38 -2.66
C SER A 146 2.71 -15.75 -3.03
N GLY A 147 2.32 -15.93 -4.30
CA GLY A 147 1.70 -17.17 -4.76
C GLY A 147 0.33 -17.37 -4.14
N LEU A 148 0.08 -18.55 -3.56
CA LEU A 148 -1.13 -18.82 -2.79
C LEU A 148 -1.14 -17.96 -1.52
N ILE A 149 -2.02 -16.97 -1.48
CA ILE A 149 -2.08 -16.02 -0.37
C ILE A 149 -2.71 -16.72 0.83
N ILE A 150 -2.00 -16.77 1.95
CA ILE A 150 -2.47 -17.42 3.18
C ILE A 150 -2.78 -16.36 4.23
N TYR A 151 -3.90 -16.57 4.92
CA TYR A 151 -4.38 -15.71 6.00
C TYR A 151 -4.53 -16.50 7.30
N SER A 152 -4.43 -15.79 8.42
CA SER A 152 -4.80 -16.27 9.74
C SER A 152 -5.81 -15.34 10.41
N LYS A 153 -6.69 -15.93 11.21
CA LYS A 153 -7.62 -15.19 12.08
C LYS A 153 -7.66 -15.85 13.44
N TYR A 154 -7.29 -15.08 14.45
CA TYR A 154 -7.47 -15.48 15.84
C TYR A 154 -8.89 -15.18 16.27
N GLU A 155 -9.63 -16.22 16.65
CA GLU A 155 -10.95 -16.08 17.25
C GLU A 155 -10.88 -16.45 18.72
N ARG A 156 -11.22 -15.47 19.57
CA ARG A 156 -11.34 -15.71 21.01
C ARG A 156 -12.53 -16.62 21.24
N GLY A 157 -12.28 -17.75 21.89
CA GLY A 157 -13.36 -18.58 22.38
C GLY A 157 -14.10 -17.82 23.49
N GLY A 158 -15.42 -17.93 23.50
CA GLY A 158 -16.23 -17.36 24.58
C GLY A 158 -15.93 -18.03 25.92
N TYR A 159 -16.71 -17.69 26.96
CA TYR A 159 -16.54 -18.17 28.34
C TYR A 159 -16.35 -19.70 28.50
N ARG A 160 -16.77 -20.51 27.51
CA ARG A 160 -16.68 -21.98 27.52
C ARG A 160 -15.86 -22.59 26.39
N TYR A 161 -15.24 -21.80 25.53
CA TYR A 161 -14.56 -22.31 24.34
C TYR A 161 -13.10 -21.90 24.34
N ALA A 162 -12.24 -22.82 23.90
CA ALA A 162 -10.84 -22.49 23.65
C ALA A 162 -10.75 -21.48 22.50
N SER A 163 -9.83 -20.53 22.62
CA SER A 163 -9.48 -19.65 21.51
C SER A 163 -8.77 -20.45 20.43
N ARG A 164 -9.02 -20.12 19.16
CA ARG A 164 -8.49 -20.88 18.03
C ARG A 164 -8.00 -19.94 16.94
N THR A 165 -6.91 -20.32 16.30
CA THR A 165 -6.44 -19.68 15.08
C THR A 165 -6.96 -20.45 13.88
N TYR A 166 -7.68 -19.74 13.02
CA TYR A 166 -8.28 -20.23 11.81
C TYR A 166 -7.41 -19.77 10.63
N TYR A 167 -6.96 -20.71 9.79
CA TYR A 167 -6.22 -20.43 8.56
C TYR A 167 -7.09 -20.49 7.32
N PHE A 168 -6.76 -19.65 6.34
CA PHE A 168 -7.52 -19.46 5.11
C PHE A 168 -6.58 -19.19 3.95
N TYR A 169 -7.08 -19.30 2.72
CA TYR A 169 -6.33 -18.92 1.53
C TYR A 169 -7.19 -18.15 0.53
N SER A 170 -6.53 -17.43 -0.38
CA SER A 170 -7.12 -16.92 -1.61
C SER A 170 -6.12 -17.08 -2.76
N LYS A 171 -6.64 -17.22 -3.99
CA LYS A 171 -5.81 -17.41 -5.20
C LYS A 171 -5.07 -16.13 -5.60
N ASP A 172 -5.63 -14.98 -5.25
CA ASP A 172 -5.04 -13.66 -5.44
C ASP A 172 -5.56 -12.68 -4.37
N ILE A 173 -5.06 -11.45 -4.38
CA ILE A 173 -5.30 -10.44 -3.34
C ILE A 173 -6.70 -9.81 -3.38
N ASN A 174 -7.48 -10.09 -4.41
CA ASN A 174 -8.86 -9.64 -4.58
C ASN A 174 -9.86 -10.82 -4.57
N ALA A 175 -9.39 -12.05 -4.75
CA ALA A 175 -10.21 -13.25 -4.70
C ALA A 175 -10.90 -13.45 -3.34
N PRO A 176 -12.04 -14.19 -3.33
CA PRO A 176 -12.70 -14.65 -2.11
C PRO A 176 -11.78 -15.49 -1.21
N LEU A 177 -12.19 -15.59 0.05
CA LEU A 177 -11.49 -16.36 1.06
C LEU A 177 -12.06 -17.78 1.15
N GLU A 178 -11.18 -18.79 1.15
CA GLU A 178 -11.56 -20.19 1.39
C GLU A 178 -10.87 -20.72 2.65
N ARG A 179 -11.54 -21.61 3.39
CA ARG A 179 -10.95 -22.26 4.57
C ARG A 179 -9.75 -23.10 4.14
N LEU A 180 -8.60 -22.92 4.80
CA LEU A 180 -7.42 -23.74 4.50
C LEU A 180 -7.65 -25.17 4.98
N SER A 181 -7.98 -26.05 4.02
CA SER A 181 -8.24 -27.47 4.23
C SER A 181 -7.95 -28.23 2.94
N VAL A 182 -7.55 -29.49 3.05
CA VAL A 182 -7.27 -30.35 1.88
C VAL A 182 -8.50 -30.42 0.97
N LYS A 183 -9.69 -30.57 1.55
CA LYS A 183 -10.96 -30.63 0.81
C LYS A 183 -11.19 -29.40 -0.09
N ASN A 184 -10.95 -28.20 0.42
CA ASN A 184 -11.13 -26.98 -0.37
C ASN A 184 -10.03 -26.84 -1.44
N LEU A 185 -8.79 -27.21 -1.11
CA LEU A 185 -7.69 -27.22 -2.07
C LEU A 185 -7.97 -28.19 -3.23
N GLU A 186 -8.48 -29.39 -2.96
CA GLU A 186 -8.89 -30.36 -3.98
C GLU A 186 -10.00 -29.85 -4.88
N LYS A 187 -10.95 -29.09 -4.31
CA LYS A 187 -12.02 -28.46 -5.07
C LYS A 187 -11.50 -27.37 -6.00
N ASP A 188 -10.54 -26.58 -5.51
CA ASP A 188 -10.08 -25.37 -6.18
C ASP A 188 -8.92 -25.60 -7.15
N PHE A 189 -8.17 -26.70 -7.00
CA PHE A 189 -6.97 -27.02 -7.75
C PHE A 189 -7.04 -28.43 -8.34
N SER A 190 -7.07 -28.52 -9.68
CA SER A 190 -7.21 -29.78 -10.42
C SER A 190 -5.91 -30.58 -10.57
N ASN A 191 -4.75 -30.02 -10.19
CA ASN A 191 -3.46 -30.70 -10.36
C ASN A 191 -3.29 -31.82 -9.32
N PRO A 192 -3.27 -33.10 -9.71
CA PRO A 192 -3.18 -34.22 -8.77
C PRO A 192 -1.83 -34.30 -8.06
N TRP A 193 -0.75 -33.81 -8.68
CA TRP A 193 0.59 -33.81 -8.08
C TRP A 193 0.72 -32.77 -6.97
N PHE A 194 0.15 -31.59 -7.19
CA PHE A 194 0.01 -30.57 -6.15
C PHE A 194 -0.74 -31.11 -4.93
N ILE A 195 -1.92 -31.71 -5.16
CA ILE A 195 -2.74 -32.29 -4.07
C ILE A 195 -2.00 -33.43 -3.35
N LYS A 196 -1.26 -34.27 -4.08
CA LYS A 196 -0.47 -35.36 -3.49
C LYS A 196 0.59 -34.82 -2.52
N GLU A 197 1.33 -33.79 -2.91
CA GLU A 197 2.34 -33.17 -2.02
C GLU A 197 1.71 -32.45 -0.83
N VAL A 198 0.60 -31.74 -1.05
CA VAL A 198 -0.16 -31.10 0.04
C VAL A 198 -0.65 -32.12 1.08
N LYS A 199 -1.11 -33.29 0.65
CA LYS A 199 -1.54 -34.38 1.54
C LYS A 199 -0.40 -35.07 2.29
N ALA A 200 0.83 -34.96 1.79
CA ALA A 200 2.00 -35.52 2.44
C ALA A 200 2.51 -34.65 3.60
N LEU A 201 2.07 -33.39 3.70
CA LEU A 201 2.38 -32.52 4.83
C LEU A 201 1.79 -33.07 6.13
N LYS A 202 2.52 -32.90 7.23
CA LYS A 202 2.00 -33.19 8.57
C LYS A 202 0.88 -32.22 8.95
N SER A 203 0.97 -30.98 8.49
CA SER A 203 -0.05 -29.94 8.63
C SER A 203 0.01 -28.97 7.46
N LEU A 204 -1.13 -28.38 7.06
CA LEU A 204 -1.17 -27.32 6.05
C LEU A 204 -0.51 -26.01 6.51
N THR A 205 -0.18 -25.91 7.80
CA THR A 205 0.55 -24.79 8.40
C THR A 205 1.99 -25.17 8.76
N GLU A 206 2.48 -26.29 8.25
CA GLU A 206 3.87 -26.70 8.41
C GLU A 206 4.80 -25.68 7.74
N SER A 207 5.91 -25.37 8.41
CA SER A 207 6.89 -24.39 7.96
C SER A 207 8.27 -25.02 7.80
N ASP A 208 9.08 -24.46 6.92
CA ASP A 208 10.51 -24.78 6.84
C ASP A 208 11.29 -24.18 8.04
N ASN A 209 12.61 -24.36 8.04
CA ASN A 209 13.49 -23.85 9.09
C ASN A 209 13.56 -22.31 9.14
N ASP A 210 13.18 -21.64 8.05
CA ASP A 210 13.16 -20.18 7.93
C ASP A 210 11.78 -19.60 8.32
N GLY A 211 10.81 -20.47 8.64
CA GLY A 211 9.45 -20.09 9.02
C GLY A 211 8.50 -19.85 7.84
N ASN A 212 8.90 -20.20 6.61
CA ASN A 212 8.01 -20.11 5.44
C ASN A 212 7.09 -21.32 5.39
N LEU A 213 5.83 -21.10 5.06
CA LEU A 213 4.86 -22.20 4.94
C LEU A 213 5.20 -23.10 3.74
N LEU A 214 5.36 -24.40 3.99
CA LEU A 214 5.70 -25.39 2.95
C LEU A 214 4.64 -25.46 1.85
N ILE A 215 3.36 -25.22 2.18
CA ILE A 215 2.29 -25.17 1.19
C ILE A 215 2.50 -24.07 0.14
N SER A 216 3.15 -22.95 0.50
CA SER A 216 3.47 -21.88 -0.44
C SER A 216 4.54 -22.34 -1.44
N ALA A 217 5.58 -23.03 -0.96
CA ALA A 217 6.62 -23.61 -1.81
C ALA A 217 6.04 -24.68 -2.76
N ILE A 218 5.18 -25.56 -2.25
CA ILE A 218 4.49 -26.57 -3.06
C ILE A 218 3.61 -25.88 -4.13
N TYR A 219 2.87 -24.84 -3.76
CA TYR A 219 2.05 -24.11 -4.73
C TYR A 219 2.90 -23.49 -5.85
N ASN A 220 3.97 -22.77 -5.50
CA ASN A 220 4.81 -22.09 -6.48
C ASN A 220 5.45 -23.08 -7.45
N LYS A 221 5.86 -24.27 -7.00
CA LYS A 221 6.39 -25.34 -7.87
C LYS A 221 5.46 -25.72 -9.04
N TYR A 222 4.15 -25.59 -8.87
CA TYR A 222 3.16 -26.05 -9.85
C TYR A 222 2.42 -24.94 -10.59
N TYR A 223 2.45 -23.71 -10.08
CA TYR A 223 1.60 -22.62 -10.54
C TYR A 223 2.33 -21.29 -10.77
N GLN A 224 3.65 -21.23 -10.57
CA GLN A 224 4.51 -20.10 -10.91
C GLN A 224 5.68 -20.56 -11.79
#